data_AF-A0A2N5A3Z1-F1
#
_entry.id   AF-A0A2N5A3Z1-F1
#
_cell.length_a   1.000
_cell.length_b   1.000
_cell.length_c   1.000
_cell.angle_alpha   90.00
_cell.angle_beta   90.00
_cell.angle_gamma   90.00
#
_symmetry.space_group_name_H-M   'P 1'
#
loop_
_entity.id
_entity.type
_entity.pdbx_description
1 polymer ?
#
loop_
_entity_poly.entity_id
_entity_poly.type
_entity_poly.pdbx_seq_one_letter_code
_entity_poly.pdbx_strand_id
1 'polypeptide(L)'
;FGTVRGSTERDVMVNSVAPVWDGNETWLVLGGAGLFGAFPLAYAVIIDALSIPLTLMLIGLIFRGVAFEFRFQATPSHRPFWDRAFFGGSLLATFSQGVVVGAVINGFTVSGRAFSGGMFDWLTPFSLFCGLGLCVAYALLGATWLVMKSEGALQQRMRSASRQLLVALLAVFAVISLWTPLAHPAIAARWFSLPNLYFLLPVPLLVILI
;
A
#
# COMPACT_ATOMS: atom_id res chain seq x y z
N PHE A 1 3.25 15.03 -4.50
CA PHE A 1 4.17 15.30 -5.63
C PHE A 1 3.48 15.32 -6.99
N GLY A 2 2.68 14.30 -7.37
CA GLY A 2 2.05 14.25 -8.70
C GLY A 2 1.04 15.37 -9.00
N THR A 3 0.28 15.83 -8.00
CA THR A 3 -0.76 16.86 -8.17
C THR A 3 -0.26 18.29 -7.90
N VAL A 4 0.71 18.45 -7.00
CA VAL A 4 1.19 19.75 -6.51
C VAL A 4 2.35 20.24 -7.38
N ARG A 5 2.23 21.45 -7.96
CA ARG A 5 3.22 22.04 -8.89
C ARG A 5 4.17 23.06 -8.24
N GLY A 6 3.80 23.67 -7.11
CA GLY A 6 4.65 24.65 -6.42
C GLY A 6 5.80 24.00 -5.66
N SER A 7 7.01 24.55 -5.78
CA SER A 7 8.21 24.07 -5.05
C SER A 7 8.05 24.23 -3.53
N THR A 8 7.54 25.38 -3.08
CA THR A 8 7.30 25.65 -1.65
C THR A 8 6.28 24.70 -1.03
N GLU A 9 5.19 24.39 -1.74
CA GLU A 9 4.19 23.43 -1.28
C GLU A 9 4.78 22.01 -1.17
N ARG A 10 5.66 21.62 -2.11
CA ARG A 10 6.38 20.33 -2.04
C ARG A 10 7.35 20.28 -0.87
N ASP A 11 8.03 21.38 -0.56
CA ASP A 11 8.92 21.46 0.60
C ASP A 11 8.13 21.28 1.91
N VAL A 12 6.97 21.93 2.05
CA VAL A 12 6.06 21.72 3.19
C VAL A 12 5.62 20.27 3.31
N MET A 13 5.26 19.62 2.18
CA MET A 13 4.89 18.21 2.17
C MET A 13 6.02 17.31 2.68
N VAL A 14 7.25 17.48 2.16
CA VAL A 14 8.44 16.71 2.56
C VAL A 14 8.75 16.91 4.04
N ASN A 15 8.77 18.16 4.50
CA ASN A 15 9.13 18.50 5.87
C ASN A 15 8.12 17.96 6.88
N SER A 16 6.84 17.80 6.49
CA SER A 16 5.81 17.24 7.36
C SER A 16 6.00 15.76 7.68
N VAL A 17 6.71 15.01 6.82
CA VAL A 17 6.92 13.56 6.97
C VAL A 17 8.33 13.20 7.44
N ALA A 18 9.28 14.13 7.34
CA ALA A 18 10.67 13.97 7.77
C ALA A 18 10.84 13.31 9.15
N PRO A 19 10.15 13.76 10.23
CA PRO A 19 10.41 13.22 11.57
C PRO A 19 9.86 11.81 11.80
N VAL A 20 8.97 11.30 10.93
CA VAL A 20 8.26 10.03 11.14
C VAL A 20 8.61 8.96 10.10
N TRP A 21 9.28 9.34 9.01
CA TRP A 21 9.55 8.43 7.90
C TRP A 21 10.43 7.23 8.29
N ASP A 22 11.53 7.47 9.01
CA ASP A 22 12.48 6.43 9.40
C ASP A 22 11.83 5.37 10.34
N GLY A 23 11.02 5.85 11.28
CA GLY A 23 10.21 4.97 12.15
C GLY A 23 9.19 4.13 11.38
N ASN A 24 8.59 4.69 10.32
CA ASN A 24 7.64 3.96 9.48
C ASN A 24 8.30 2.84 8.68
N GLU A 25 9.56 2.99 8.26
CA GLU A 25 10.30 1.89 7.60
C GLU A 25 10.61 0.76 8.57
N THR A 26 10.93 1.11 9.82
CA THR A 26 11.21 0.13 10.88
C THR A 26 10.02 -0.81 11.12
N TRP A 27 8.78 -0.33 11.02
CA TRP A 27 7.59 -1.19 11.15
C TRP A 27 7.55 -2.33 10.13
N LEU A 28 7.99 -2.09 8.90
CA LEU A 28 8.02 -3.11 7.86
C LEU A 28 9.08 -4.18 8.17
N VAL A 29 10.26 -3.75 8.63
CA VAL A 29 11.33 -4.65 9.05
C VAL A 29 10.89 -5.50 10.25
N LEU A 30 10.26 -4.87 11.25
CA LEU A 30 9.69 -5.57 12.41
C LEU A 30 8.63 -6.58 12.00
N GLY A 31 7.77 -6.25 11.03
CA GLY A 31 6.79 -7.18 10.46
C GLY A 31 7.46 -8.42 9.86
N GLY A 32 8.50 -8.23 9.06
CA GLY A 32 9.28 -9.33 8.46
C GLY A 32 10.01 -10.18 9.51
N ALA A 33 10.70 -9.55 10.45
CA ALA A 33 11.41 -10.23 11.53
C ALA A 33 10.45 -10.98 12.48
N GLY A 34 9.29 -10.37 12.77
CA GLY A 34 8.23 -10.98 13.56
C GLY A 34 7.63 -12.20 12.86
N LEU A 35 7.40 -12.12 11.55
CA LEU A 35 6.93 -13.27 10.76
C LEU A 35 7.95 -14.41 10.76
N PHE A 36 9.24 -14.08 10.61
CA PHE A 36 10.32 -15.06 10.70
C PHE A 36 10.39 -15.74 12.07
N GLY A 37 10.31 -14.96 13.15
CA GLY A 37 10.40 -15.47 14.52
C GLY A 37 9.17 -16.29 14.95
N ALA A 38 7.95 -15.84 14.61
CA ALA A 38 6.72 -16.49 15.03
C ALA A 38 6.28 -17.62 14.08
N PHE A 39 6.50 -17.46 12.76
CA PHE A 39 6.00 -18.38 11.73
C PHE A 39 7.06 -18.65 10.64
N PRO A 40 8.18 -19.32 10.97
CA PRO A 40 9.32 -19.48 10.06
C PRO A 40 8.96 -20.22 8.75
N LEU A 41 8.02 -21.17 8.80
CA LEU A 41 7.55 -21.86 7.60
C LEU A 41 6.79 -20.91 6.65
N ALA A 42 5.89 -20.10 7.20
CA ALA A 42 5.14 -19.13 6.41
C ALA A 42 6.08 -18.10 5.80
N TYR A 43 7.06 -17.62 6.59
CA TYR A 43 8.10 -16.73 6.11
C TYR A 43 8.85 -17.31 4.91
N ALA A 44 9.33 -18.56 5.00
CA ALA A 44 10.09 -19.20 3.93
C ALA A 44 9.28 -19.33 2.63
N VAL A 45 8.02 -19.76 2.73
CA VAL A 45 7.13 -19.88 1.57
C VAL A 45 6.81 -18.52 0.94
N ILE A 46 6.51 -17.51 1.76
CA ILE A 46 6.13 -16.17 1.28
C ILE A 46 7.30 -15.48 0.59
N ILE A 47 8.49 -15.54 1.19
CA ILE A 47 9.70 -14.90 0.63
C ILE A 47 10.08 -15.52 -0.71
N ASP A 48 9.95 -16.84 -0.84
CA ASP A 48 10.25 -17.55 -2.09
C ASP A 48 9.20 -17.22 -3.18
N ALA A 49 7.91 -17.38 -2.84
CA ALA A 49 6.80 -17.10 -3.75
C ALA A 49 6.72 -15.65 -4.22
N LEU A 50 7.14 -14.70 -3.37
CA LEU A 50 7.03 -13.25 -3.60
C LEU A 50 8.40 -12.57 -3.71
N SER A 51 9.42 -13.32 -4.10
CA SER A 51 10.78 -12.79 -4.30
C SER A 51 10.77 -11.55 -5.22
N ILE A 52 10.11 -11.60 -6.38
CA ILE A 52 10.04 -10.45 -7.30
C ILE A 52 9.32 -9.24 -6.66
N PRO A 53 8.06 -9.33 -6.18
CA PRO A 53 7.40 -8.17 -5.56
C PRO A 53 8.16 -7.60 -4.38
N LEU A 54 8.76 -8.45 -3.52
CA LEU A 54 9.50 -8.00 -2.35
C LEU A 54 10.82 -7.32 -2.73
N THR A 55 11.52 -7.81 -3.77
CA THR A 55 12.69 -7.11 -4.31
C THR A 55 12.32 -5.76 -4.92
N LEU A 56 11.22 -5.69 -5.69
CA LEU A 56 10.73 -4.42 -6.24
C LEU A 56 10.34 -3.44 -5.13
N MET A 57 9.73 -3.94 -4.06
CA MET A 57 9.41 -3.15 -2.87
C MET A 57 10.68 -2.58 -2.23
N LEU A 58 11.71 -3.41 -2.04
CA LEU A 58 13.00 -2.98 -1.49
C LEU A 58 13.67 -1.91 -2.35
N ILE A 59 13.69 -2.09 -3.68
CA ILE A 59 14.19 -1.08 -4.61
C ILE A 59 13.42 0.24 -4.45
N GLY A 60 12.08 0.17 -4.35
CA GLY A 60 11.24 1.34 -4.12
C GLY A 60 11.56 2.07 -2.81
N LEU A 61 11.80 1.31 -1.72
CA LEU A 61 12.21 1.86 -0.42
C LEU A 61 13.58 2.53 -0.48
N ILE A 62 14.57 1.92 -1.14
CA ILE A 62 15.90 2.50 -1.35
C ILE A 62 15.79 3.82 -2.10
N PHE A 63 15.08 3.86 -3.23
CA PHE A 63 14.90 5.10 -3.99
C PHE A 63 14.18 6.16 -3.16
N ARG A 64 13.21 5.78 -2.32
CA ARG A 64 12.49 6.70 -1.45
C ARG A 64 13.44 7.34 -0.42
N GLY A 65 14.24 6.55 0.29
CA GLY A 65 15.18 7.05 1.30
C GLY A 65 16.29 7.91 0.69
N VAL A 66 16.94 7.42 -0.37
CA VAL A 66 17.99 8.18 -1.07
C VAL A 66 17.44 9.49 -1.64
N ALA A 67 16.27 9.46 -2.28
CA ALA A 67 15.66 10.67 -2.81
C ALA A 67 15.29 11.67 -1.72
N PHE A 68 14.92 11.20 -0.53
CA PHE A 68 14.62 12.06 0.60
C PHE A 68 15.86 12.84 1.07
N GLU A 69 16.96 12.15 1.37
CA GLU A 69 18.20 12.79 1.84
C GLU A 69 18.86 13.67 0.76
N PHE A 70 18.96 13.15 -0.47
CA PHE A 70 19.64 13.86 -1.55
C PHE A 70 18.85 15.09 -2.02
N ARG A 71 17.53 15.09 -1.88
CA ARG A 71 16.72 16.27 -2.20
C ARG A 71 17.07 17.48 -1.33
N PHE A 72 17.41 17.28 -0.06
CA PHE A 72 17.84 18.38 0.82
C PHE A 72 19.19 18.97 0.43
N GLN A 73 20.08 18.15 -0.14
CA GLN A 73 21.42 18.57 -0.58
C GLN A 73 21.47 19.01 -2.05
N ALA A 74 20.44 18.70 -2.84
CA ALA A 74 20.43 18.94 -4.27
C ALA A 74 20.28 20.42 -4.66
N THR A 75 21.02 20.81 -5.70
CA THR A 75 20.84 22.08 -6.40
C THR A 75 19.42 22.18 -6.98
N PRO A 76 18.86 23.39 -7.14
CA PRO A 76 17.48 23.57 -7.64
C PRO A 76 17.19 22.85 -8.97
N SER A 77 18.20 22.68 -9.83
CA SER A 77 18.09 21.96 -11.11
C SER A 77 17.89 20.44 -10.97
N HIS A 78 18.39 19.83 -9.89
CA HIS A 78 18.29 18.39 -9.64
C HIS A 78 17.12 18.01 -8.73
N ARG A 79 16.49 18.97 -8.04
CA ARG A 79 15.30 18.72 -7.20
C ARG A 79 14.14 18.03 -7.94
N PRO A 80 13.80 18.36 -9.20
CA PRO A 80 12.73 17.68 -9.92
C PRO A 80 13.02 16.20 -10.20
N PHE A 81 14.29 15.82 -10.34
CA PHE A 81 14.69 14.43 -10.51
C PHE A 81 14.43 13.64 -9.22
N TRP A 82 14.87 14.18 -8.08
CA TRP A 82 14.64 13.56 -6.78
C TRP A 82 13.16 13.55 -6.37
N ASP A 83 12.37 14.58 -6.70
CA ASP A 83 10.92 14.58 -6.53
C ASP A 83 10.25 13.40 -7.28
N ARG A 84 10.71 13.12 -8.51
CA ARG A 84 10.20 12.01 -9.33
C ARG A 84 10.67 10.66 -8.79
N ALA A 85 11.93 10.55 -8.38
CA ALA A 85 12.48 9.35 -7.77
C ALA A 85 11.74 9.01 -6.45
N PHE A 86 11.50 10.01 -5.61
CA PHE A 86 10.72 9.85 -4.37
C PHE A 86 9.30 9.38 -4.65
N PHE A 87 8.62 10.01 -5.63
CA PHE A 87 7.27 9.60 -6.03
C PHE A 87 7.25 8.18 -6.60
N GLY A 88 8.16 7.86 -7.54
CA GLY A 88 8.25 6.55 -8.17
C GLY A 88 8.60 5.44 -7.18
N GLY A 89 9.58 5.67 -6.30
CA GLY A 89 9.95 4.73 -5.24
C GLY A 89 8.82 4.48 -4.25
N SER A 90 8.14 5.55 -3.81
CA SER A 90 6.97 5.43 -2.92
C SER A 90 5.81 4.66 -3.56
N LEU A 91 5.54 4.92 -4.84
CA LEU A 91 4.49 4.23 -5.59
C LEU A 91 4.85 2.76 -5.82
N LEU A 92 6.10 2.46 -6.20
CA LEU A 92 6.57 1.10 -6.41
C LEU A 92 6.53 0.27 -5.13
N ALA A 93 6.99 0.84 -4.01
CA ALA A 93 6.95 0.17 -2.71
C ALA A 93 5.51 -0.13 -2.28
N THR A 94 4.62 0.85 -2.39
CA THR A 94 3.21 0.71 -2.00
C THR A 94 2.48 -0.29 -2.90
N PHE A 95 2.68 -0.19 -4.22
CA PHE A 95 2.09 -1.12 -5.17
C PHE A 95 2.53 -2.56 -4.90
N SER A 96 3.83 -2.77 -4.72
CA SER A 96 4.40 -4.08 -4.43
C SER A 96 3.87 -4.64 -3.10
N GLN A 97 3.74 -3.80 -2.07
CA GLN A 97 3.13 -4.20 -0.80
C GLN A 97 1.67 -4.67 -0.99
N GLY A 98 0.87 -3.98 -1.79
CA GLY A 98 -0.51 -4.38 -2.07
C GLY A 98 -0.60 -5.65 -2.90
N VAL A 99 0.32 -5.85 -3.85
CA VAL A 99 0.46 -7.10 -4.61
C VAL A 99 0.80 -8.28 -3.68
N VAL A 100 1.73 -8.07 -2.74
CA VAL A 100 2.09 -9.08 -1.73
C VAL A 100 0.88 -9.51 -0.92
N VAL A 101 0.11 -8.56 -0.40
CA VAL A 101 -1.11 -8.85 0.38
C VAL A 101 -2.15 -9.57 -0.49
N GLY A 102 -2.40 -9.10 -1.71
CA GLY A 102 -3.34 -9.74 -2.63
C GLY A 102 -2.94 -11.17 -3.01
N ALA A 103 -1.66 -11.42 -3.24
CA ALA A 103 -1.14 -12.75 -3.54
C ALA A 103 -1.26 -13.70 -2.35
N VAL A 104 -1.01 -13.22 -1.12
CA VAL A 104 -1.24 -14.00 0.10
C VAL A 104 -2.72 -14.38 0.27
N ILE A 105 -3.65 -13.47 -0.07
CA ILE A 105 -5.10 -13.76 -0.04
C ILE A 105 -5.48 -14.81 -1.09
N ASN A 106 -4.91 -14.73 -2.30
CA ASN A 106 -5.12 -15.73 -3.33
C ASN A 106 -4.52 -17.10 -2.98
N GLY A 107 -3.49 -17.11 -2.14
CA GLY A 107 -2.77 -18.32 -1.75
C GLY A 107 -1.70 -18.73 -2.75
N PHE A 108 -0.89 -19.70 -2.34
CA PHE A 108 0.23 -20.22 -3.13
C PHE A 108 0.13 -21.74 -3.26
N THR A 109 0.67 -22.27 -4.35
CA THR A 109 0.84 -23.72 -4.51
C THR A 109 2.02 -24.19 -3.68
N VAL A 110 1.75 -24.93 -2.60
CA VAL A 110 2.76 -25.46 -1.68
C VAL A 110 2.77 -26.98 -1.78
N SER A 111 3.94 -27.56 -2.04
CA SER A 111 4.13 -29.01 -2.03
C SER A 111 5.03 -29.41 -0.86
N GLY A 112 4.50 -30.26 0.02
CA GLY A 112 5.11 -30.57 1.30
C GLY A 112 5.16 -29.36 2.23
N ARG A 113 6.28 -28.62 2.18
CA ARG A 113 6.57 -27.44 3.02
C ARG A 113 7.33 -26.34 2.27
N ALA A 114 7.41 -26.46 0.94
CA ALA A 114 8.10 -25.51 0.09
C ALA A 114 7.14 -24.94 -0.95
N PHE A 115 7.43 -23.71 -1.38
CA PHE A 115 6.75 -23.16 -2.54
C PHE A 115 7.06 -24.03 -3.77
N SER A 116 6.02 -24.30 -4.55
CA SER A 116 6.09 -25.18 -5.74
C SER A 116 5.40 -24.55 -6.95
N GLY A 117 5.01 -23.28 -6.83
CA GLY A 117 4.40 -22.52 -7.91
C GLY A 117 5.42 -21.96 -8.89
N GLY A 118 4.92 -21.31 -9.93
CA GLY A 118 5.72 -20.58 -10.89
C GLY A 118 6.20 -19.22 -10.36
N MET A 119 7.30 -18.72 -10.92
CA MET A 119 7.89 -17.43 -10.55
C MET A 119 6.93 -16.23 -10.72
N PHE A 120 5.90 -16.36 -11.56
CA PHE A 120 4.91 -15.32 -11.86
C PHE A 120 3.52 -15.62 -11.31
N ASP A 121 3.35 -16.61 -10.43
CA ASP A 121 2.03 -16.96 -9.87
C ASP A 121 1.41 -15.81 -9.05
N TRP A 122 2.23 -14.88 -8.56
CA TRP A 122 1.78 -13.67 -7.89
C TRP A 122 1.12 -12.66 -8.86
N LEU A 123 1.38 -12.76 -10.16
CA LEU A 123 0.92 -11.83 -11.20
C LEU A 123 -0.52 -12.12 -11.62
N THR A 124 -1.44 -12.08 -10.66
CA THR A 124 -2.87 -12.25 -10.90
C THR A 124 -3.57 -10.90 -11.03
N PRO A 125 -4.68 -10.80 -11.79
CA PRO A 125 -5.49 -9.59 -11.85
C PRO A 125 -5.93 -9.09 -10.47
N PHE A 126 -6.24 -10.01 -9.55
CA PHE A 126 -6.63 -9.69 -8.19
C PHE A 126 -5.46 -9.09 -7.39
N SER A 127 -4.27 -9.70 -7.43
CA SER A 127 -3.07 -9.16 -6.75
C SER A 127 -2.71 -7.77 -7.26
N LEU A 128 -2.75 -7.57 -8.58
CA LEU A 128 -2.49 -6.27 -9.21
C LEU A 128 -3.54 -5.22 -8.80
N PHE A 129 -4.81 -5.62 -8.73
CA PHE A 129 -5.88 -4.75 -8.24
C PHE A 129 -5.67 -4.37 -6.77
N CYS A 130 -5.28 -5.30 -5.90
CA CYS A 130 -4.90 -5.00 -4.51
C CYS A 130 -3.73 -4.02 -4.45
N GLY A 131 -2.72 -4.16 -5.32
CA GLY A 131 -1.63 -3.20 -5.48
C GLY A 131 -2.12 -1.79 -5.77
N LEU A 132 -2.99 -1.63 -6.78
CA LEU A 132 -3.59 -0.33 -7.12
C LEU A 132 -4.46 0.22 -5.98
N GLY A 133 -5.24 -0.64 -5.35
CA GLY A 133 -6.10 -0.30 -4.22
C GLY A 133 -5.31 0.27 -3.04
N LEU A 134 -4.17 -0.35 -2.71
CA LEU A 134 -3.30 0.13 -1.64
C LEU A 134 -2.67 1.50 -1.98
N CYS A 135 -2.31 1.73 -3.25
CA CYS A 135 -1.85 3.04 -3.71
C CYS A 135 -2.91 4.13 -3.47
N VAL A 136 -4.19 3.84 -3.75
CA VAL A 136 -5.30 4.77 -3.48
C VAL A 136 -5.45 5.01 -1.97
N ALA A 137 -5.40 3.94 -1.17
CA ALA A 137 -5.50 4.03 0.29
C ALA A 137 -4.40 4.90 0.92
N TYR A 138 -3.14 4.68 0.52
CA TYR A 138 -2.02 5.48 1.02
C TYR A 138 -2.02 6.91 0.47
N ALA A 139 -2.50 7.12 -0.76
CA ALA A 139 -2.70 8.47 -1.28
C ALA A 139 -3.76 9.22 -0.46
N LEU A 140 -4.86 8.57 -0.07
CA LEU A 140 -5.87 9.15 0.81
C LEU A 140 -5.27 9.50 2.18
N LEU A 141 -4.56 8.57 2.79
CA LEU A 141 -3.89 8.76 4.09
C LEU A 141 -2.89 9.93 4.05
N GLY A 142 -2.09 10.02 2.99
CA GLY A 142 -1.18 11.13 2.78
C GLY A 142 -1.91 12.46 2.57
N ALA A 143 -3.02 12.47 1.82
CA ALA A 143 -3.81 13.68 1.61
C ALA A 143 -4.46 14.17 2.90
N THR A 144 -5.05 13.29 3.71
CA THR A 144 -5.67 13.66 4.99
C THR A 144 -4.63 14.09 6.03
N TRP A 145 -3.45 13.45 6.07
CA TRP A 145 -2.30 13.91 6.85
C TRP A 145 -1.93 15.36 6.50
N LEU A 146 -1.85 15.68 5.21
CA LEU A 146 -1.55 17.04 4.76
C LEU A 146 -2.66 18.03 5.08
N VAL A 147 -3.94 17.61 5.07
CA VAL A 147 -5.04 18.47 5.55
C VAL A 147 -4.84 18.87 7.02
N MET A 148 -4.29 17.97 7.85
CA MET A 148 -4.01 18.25 9.26
C MET A 148 -2.73 19.09 9.46
N LYS A 149 -1.75 18.97 8.55
CA LYS A 149 -0.42 19.60 8.68
C LYS A 149 -0.21 20.85 7.83
N SER A 150 -1.19 21.25 7.03
CA SER A 150 -1.10 22.42 6.15
C SER A 150 -2.28 23.37 6.31
N GLU A 151 -2.08 24.62 5.87
CA GLU A 151 -3.06 25.69 5.90
C GLU A 151 -3.24 26.33 4.51
N GLY A 152 -4.26 27.17 4.36
CA GLY A 152 -4.49 27.97 3.15
C GLY A 152 -4.80 27.13 1.90
N ALA A 153 -4.19 27.50 0.77
CA ALA A 153 -4.47 26.90 -0.54
C ALA A 153 -4.13 25.40 -0.62
N LEU A 154 -3.01 24.99 0.01
CA LEU A 154 -2.60 23.58 0.03
C LEU A 154 -3.61 22.72 0.78
N GLN A 155 -4.10 23.20 1.94
CA GLN A 155 -5.10 22.49 2.73
C GLN A 155 -6.40 22.29 1.95
N GLN A 156 -6.91 23.35 1.29
CA GLN A 156 -8.13 23.27 0.49
C GLN A 156 -7.98 22.27 -0.67
N ARG A 157 -6.83 22.29 -1.34
CA ARG A 157 -6.52 21.35 -2.42
C ARG A 157 -6.48 19.90 -1.93
N MET A 158 -5.85 19.66 -0.78
CA MET A 158 -5.79 18.32 -0.18
C MET A 158 -7.15 17.84 0.29
N ARG A 159 -8.01 18.72 0.84
CA ARG A 159 -9.40 18.37 1.18
C ARG A 159 -10.21 17.91 -0.04
N SER A 160 -10.09 18.63 -1.16
CA SER A 160 -10.75 18.23 -2.41
C SER A 160 -10.22 16.90 -2.94
N ALA A 161 -8.90 16.70 -2.89
CA ALA A 161 -8.27 15.45 -3.31
C ALA A 161 -8.69 14.28 -2.40
N SER A 162 -8.75 14.48 -1.07
CA SER A 162 -9.20 13.46 -0.12
C SER A 162 -10.62 12.99 -0.40
N ARG A 163 -11.55 13.88 -0.80
CA ARG A 163 -12.91 13.47 -1.17
C ARG A 163 -12.92 12.54 -2.39
N GLN A 164 -12.16 12.88 -3.43
CA GLN A 164 -12.06 12.05 -4.64
C GLN A 164 -11.39 10.70 -4.35
N LEU A 165 -10.32 10.72 -3.55
CA LEU A 165 -9.59 9.52 -3.14
C LEU A 165 -10.43 8.63 -2.21
N LEU A 166 -11.29 9.22 -1.36
CA LEU A 166 -12.22 8.46 -0.54
C LEU A 166 -13.23 7.71 -1.40
N VAL A 167 -13.86 8.37 -2.38
CA VAL A 167 -14.78 7.70 -3.32
C VAL A 167 -14.06 6.60 -4.09
N ALA A 168 -12.84 6.85 -4.58
CA ALA A 168 -12.03 5.83 -5.24
C ALA A 168 -11.71 4.64 -4.32
N LEU A 169 -11.39 4.88 -3.05
CA LEU A 169 -11.14 3.83 -2.06
C LEU A 169 -12.39 3.01 -1.77
N LEU A 170 -13.54 3.67 -1.61
CA LEU A 170 -14.83 2.99 -1.42
C LEU A 170 -15.18 2.09 -2.61
N ALA A 171 -14.90 2.54 -3.84
CA ALA A 171 -15.07 1.72 -5.04
C ALA A 171 -14.12 0.51 -5.04
N VAL A 172 -12.85 0.70 -4.66
CA VAL A 172 -11.88 -0.40 -4.50
C VAL A 172 -12.38 -1.42 -3.48
N PHE A 173 -12.87 -0.97 -2.32
CA PHE A 173 -13.42 -1.84 -1.29
C PHE A 173 -14.65 -2.61 -1.80
N ALA A 174 -15.58 -1.95 -2.48
CA ALA A 174 -16.72 -2.62 -3.07
C ALA A 174 -16.29 -3.73 -4.03
N VAL A 175 -15.32 -3.45 -4.91
CA VAL A 175 -14.79 -4.45 -5.86
C VAL A 175 -14.12 -5.61 -5.12
N ILE A 176 -13.27 -5.37 -4.11
CA ILE A 176 -12.62 -6.44 -3.34
C ILE A 176 -13.65 -7.27 -2.57
N SER A 177 -14.62 -6.62 -1.92
CA SER A 177 -15.68 -7.28 -1.15
C SER A 177 -16.58 -8.16 -2.02
N LEU A 178 -16.76 -7.82 -3.30
CA LEU A 178 -17.49 -8.65 -4.27
C LEU A 178 -16.59 -9.75 -4.86
N TRP A 179 -15.37 -9.40 -5.29
CA TRP A 179 -14.47 -10.32 -5.98
C TRP A 179 -14.01 -11.45 -5.06
N THR A 180 -13.60 -11.13 -3.83
CA THR A 180 -13.02 -12.10 -2.89
C THR A 180 -13.93 -13.32 -2.64
N PRO A 181 -15.20 -13.18 -2.24
CA PRO A 181 -16.09 -14.33 -2.04
C PRO A 181 -16.45 -15.05 -3.34
N LEU A 182 -16.52 -14.35 -4.48
CA LEU A 182 -16.79 -14.97 -5.77
C LEU A 182 -15.62 -15.85 -6.25
N ALA A 183 -14.39 -15.43 -5.97
CA ALA A 183 -13.19 -16.17 -6.34
C ALA A 183 -12.86 -17.31 -5.36
N HIS A 184 -13.20 -17.16 -4.07
CA HIS A 184 -12.81 -18.09 -3.01
C HIS A 184 -14.04 -18.63 -2.26
N PRO A 185 -14.54 -19.83 -2.62
CA PRO A 185 -15.72 -20.44 -1.99
C PRO A 185 -15.58 -20.60 -0.47
N ALA A 186 -14.36 -20.83 0.04
CA ALA A 186 -14.11 -20.91 1.47
C ALA A 186 -14.34 -19.57 2.19
N ILE A 187 -14.04 -18.44 1.54
CA ILE A 187 -14.29 -17.11 2.07
C ILE A 187 -15.78 -16.81 2.04
N ALA A 188 -16.47 -17.15 0.95
CA ALA A 188 -17.93 -17.03 0.87
C ALA A 188 -18.63 -17.85 1.97
N ALA A 189 -18.21 -19.10 2.18
CA ALA A 189 -18.74 -19.95 3.24
C ALA A 189 -18.51 -19.32 4.63
N ARG A 190 -17.35 -18.71 4.89
CA ARG A 190 -17.10 -18.02 6.16
C ARG A 190 -17.92 -16.76 6.33
N TRP A 191 -18.08 -15.96 5.29
CA TRP A 191 -18.74 -14.66 5.36
C TRP A 191 -20.27 -14.76 5.41
N PHE A 192 -20.84 -15.69 4.65
CA PHE A 192 -22.29 -15.83 4.48
C PHE A 192 -22.90 -16.95 5.32
N SER A 193 -22.10 -17.76 6.02
CA SER A 193 -22.65 -18.72 6.98
C SER A 193 -23.19 -18.03 8.23
N LEU A 194 -24.24 -18.61 8.81
CA LEU A 194 -24.71 -18.24 10.14
C LEU A 194 -23.86 -18.98 11.20
N PRO A 195 -23.42 -18.31 12.27
CA PRO A 195 -23.76 -16.94 12.69
C PRO A 195 -22.81 -15.84 12.20
N ASN A 196 -21.73 -16.17 11.47
CA ASN A 196 -20.69 -15.23 11.05
C ASN A 196 -21.23 -14.01 10.29
N LEU A 197 -22.28 -14.22 9.48
CA LEU A 197 -22.94 -13.14 8.76
C LEU A 197 -23.39 -11.99 9.68
N TYR A 198 -23.94 -12.29 10.86
CA TYR A 198 -24.40 -11.26 11.80
C TYR A 198 -23.24 -10.48 12.42
N PHE A 199 -22.09 -11.12 12.63
CA PHE A 199 -20.90 -10.46 13.16
C PHE A 199 -20.21 -9.60 12.10
N LEU A 200 -20.34 -9.95 10.81
CA LEU A 200 -19.66 -9.27 9.71
C LEU A 200 -20.53 -8.18 9.05
N LEU A 201 -21.86 -8.28 9.10
CA LEU A 201 -22.83 -7.33 8.55
C LEU A 201 -22.66 -5.86 8.99
N PRO A 202 -22.26 -5.54 10.24
CA PRO A 202 -22.10 -4.15 10.66
C PRO A 202 -21.07 -3.38 9.83
N VAL A 203 -20.02 -4.06 9.34
CA VAL A 203 -18.92 -3.43 8.59
C VAL A 203 -19.41 -2.83 7.26
N PRO A 204 -20.01 -3.60 6.32
CA PRO A 204 -20.51 -3.03 5.06
C PRO A 204 -21.65 -2.03 5.27
N LEU A 205 -22.49 -2.20 6.31
CA LEU A 205 -23.55 -1.25 6.62
C LEU A 205 -22.99 0.12 7.03
N LEU A 206 -21.98 0.15 7.90
CA LEU A 206 -21.31 1.39 8.29
C LEU A 206 -20.62 2.06 7.11
N VAL A 207 -20.03 1.29 6.19
CA VAL A 207 -19.40 1.82 4.98
C VAL A 207 -20.43 2.49 4.05
N ILE A 208 -21.67 1.99 3.98
CA ILE A 208 -22.75 2.59 3.19
C ILE A 208 -23.28 3.89 3.84
N LEU A 209 -23.20 3.99 5.17
CA LEU A 209 -23.73 5.14 5.93
C LEU A 209 -22.81 6.37 5.91
N ILE A 210 -21.54 6.23 5.48
CA ILE A 210 -20.51 7.29 5.44
C ILE A 210 -20.38 7.85 4.02
#